data_AF-A0A7C1FLV8-F1
#
_entry.id   AF-A0A7C1FLV8-F1
#
_cell.length_a   1.000
_cell.length_b   1.000
_cell.length_c   1.000
_cell.angle_alpha   90.00
_cell.angle_beta   90.00
_cell.angle_gamma   90.00
#
_symmetry.space_group_name_H-M   'P 1'
#
loop_
_entity.id
_entity.type
_entity.pdbx_description
1 polymer ?
#
loop_
_entity_poly.entity_id
_entity_poly.type
_entity_poly.pdbx_seq_one_letter_code
_entity_poly.pdbx_strand_id
1 'polypeptide(L)'
;MKFSRTDAIVNRLKRMVAALAILGGLLWIVYAILGILQPLGNVATNPAAFWAAGAAGGAALVLQGLAVVGVALRYGLPGEEPPRFGTVIPSRYGVAMGWIGALAGLLAIATALLSLELPNNAMQLFGAVLTPLGAMLVAVEANGSEQAYRIAGPLFLVGALGMVGLLAQALLPLASWMAPVYVALAMAVYGFAWVRLGSLLATTFAEV
;
A
#
# COMPACT_ATOMS: atom_id res chain seq x y z
N MET A 1 -3.20 -36.85 2.12
CA MET A 1 -3.50 -35.40 2.03
C MET A 1 -2.20 -34.61 2.17
N LYS A 2 -1.68 -34.02 1.09
CA LYS A 2 -0.51 -33.12 1.16
C LYS A 2 -1.03 -31.74 1.49
N PHE A 3 -0.94 -31.31 2.76
CA PHE A 3 -0.98 -29.89 3.09
C PHE A 3 0.21 -29.23 2.40
N SER A 4 -0.04 -28.51 1.31
CA SER A 4 1.00 -27.80 0.58
C SER A 4 1.48 -26.61 1.44
N ARG A 5 2.79 -26.38 1.50
CA ARG A 5 3.36 -25.19 2.19
C ARG A 5 2.73 -23.88 1.69
N THR A 6 2.26 -23.87 0.44
CA THR A 6 1.60 -22.74 -0.20
C THR A 6 0.25 -22.42 0.46
N ASP A 7 -0.53 -23.43 0.81
CA ASP A 7 -1.85 -23.25 1.45
C ASP A 7 -1.70 -22.64 2.85
N ALA A 8 -0.64 -23.06 3.57
CA ALA A 8 -0.31 -22.50 4.88
C ALA A 8 0.06 -21.00 4.79
N ILE A 9 0.84 -20.61 3.77
CA ILE A 9 1.23 -19.20 3.54
C ILE A 9 0.00 -18.36 3.19
N VAL A 10 -0.83 -18.84 2.27
CA VAL A 10 -2.07 -18.16 1.86
C VAL A 10 -3.00 -17.97 3.05
N ASN A 11 -3.23 -19.02 3.85
CA ASN A 11 -4.06 -18.94 5.05
C ASN A 11 -3.48 -18.04 6.14
N ARG A 12 -2.16 -17.90 6.21
CA ARG A 12 -1.52 -16.94 7.11
C ARG A 12 -1.73 -15.51 6.61
N LEU A 13 -1.56 -15.27 5.32
CA LEU A 13 -1.75 -13.97 4.70
C LEU A 13 -3.19 -13.48 4.89
N LYS A 14 -4.20 -14.34 4.64
CA LYS A 14 -5.64 -14.04 4.87
C LYS A 14 -5.96 -13.62 6.31
N ARG A 15 -5.28 -14.21 7.30
CA ARG A 15 -5.47 -13.87 8.72
C ARG A 15 -4.75 -12.58 9.12
N MET A 16 -3.62 -12.28 8.49
CA MET A 16 -2.80 -11.13 8.83
C MET A 16 -3.21 -9.84 8.11
N VAL A 17 -4.11 -9.88 7.12
CA VAL A 17 -4.48 -8.72 6.27
C VAL A 17 -4.79 -7.46 7.08
N ALA A 18 -5.58 -7.59 8.15
CA ALA A 18 -5.90 -6.45 9.00
C ALA A 18 -4.66 -5.83 9.66
N ALA A 19 -3.77 -6.67 10.21
CA ALA A 19 -2.52 -6.22 10.81
C ALA A 19 -1.57 -5.62 9.76
N LEU A 20 -1.48 -6.22 8.56
CA LEU A 20 -0.68 -5.70 7.46
C LEU A 20 -1.14 -4.30 7.02
N ALA A 21 -2.45 -4.10 6.88
CA ALA A 21 -3.03 -2.80 6.55
C ALA A 21 -2.76 -1.76 7.65
N ILE A 22 -2.96 -2.12 8.92
CA ILE A 22 -2.72 -1.20 10.06
C ILE A 22 -1.24 -0.83 10.14
N LEU A 23 -0.35 -1.81 10.21
CA LEU A 23 1.09 -1.57 10.34
C LEU A 23 1.64 -0.86 9.11
N GLY A 24 1.18 -1.21 7.91
CA GLY A 24 1.54 -0.52 6.69
C GLY A 24 1.09 0.94 6.66
N GLY A 25 -0.10 1.24 7.16
CA GLY A 25 -0.59 2.61 7.32
C GLY A 25 0.21 3.42 8.34
N LEU A 26 0.52 2.82 9.50
CA LEU A 26 1.33 3.44 10.54
C LEU A 26 2.75 3.76 10.07
N LEU A 27 3.41 2.80 9.40
CA LEU A 27 4.75 3.02 8.84
C LEU A 27 4.75 4.09 7.75
N TRP A 28 3.67 4.22 6.99
CA TRP A 28 3.52 5.29 6.01
C TRP A 28 3.40 6.67 6.67
N ILE A 29 2.69 6.77 7.78
CA ILE A 29 2.62 8.01 8.57
C ILE A 29 4.01 8.37 9.10
N VAL A 30 4.75 7.39 9.64
CA VAL A 30 6.13 7.60 10.09
C VAL A 30 7.01 8.09 8.93
N TYR A 31 6.92 7.46 7.76
CA TYR A 31 7.61 7.88 6.55
C TYR A 31 7.28 9.34 6.18
N ALA A 32 6.01 9.73 6.19
CA ALA A 32 5.59 11.10 5.90
C ALA A 32 6.15 12.11 6.92
N ILE A 33 6.15 11.78 8.22
CA ILE A 33 6.75 12.62 9.27
C ILE A 33 8.24 12.80 9.03
N LEU A 34 8.97 11.70 8.75
CA LEU A 34 10.40 11.75 8.45
C LEU A 34 10.70 12.58 7.19
N GLY A 35 9.82 12.51 6.18
CA GLY A 35 9.90 13.33 4.97
C GLY A 35 9.70 14.83 5.20
N ILE A 36 8.92 15.24 6.21
CA ILE A 36 8.83 16.66 6.64
C ILE A 36 10.08 17.10 7.39
N LEU A 37 10.61 16.23 8.25
CA LEU A 37 11.73 16.56 9.13
C LEU A 37 13.06 16.68 8.38
N GLN A 38 13.22 15.99 7.25
CA GLN A 38 14.41 16.11 6.40
C GLN A 38 14.66 17.55 5.92
N PRO A 39 13.72 18.26 5.25
CA PRO A 39 13.94 19.63 4.78
C PRO A 39 13.92 20.69 5.89
N LEU A 40 13.37 20.40 7.08
CA LEU A 40 13.22 21.37 8.18
C LEU A 40 14.39 21.41 9.17
N GLY A 41 15.42 20.56 9.04
CA GLY A 41 16.56 20.58 9.95
C GLY A 41 17.88 20.08 9.35
N ASN A 42 18.95 20.12 10.15
CA ASN A 42 20.26 19.50 9.90
C ASN A 42 20.21 17.96 9.69
N VAL A 43 19.01 17.41 9.49
CA VAL A 43 18.68 16.01 9.23
C VAL A 43 18.78 15.69 7.74
N ALA A 44 18.64 16.69 6.85
CA ALA A 44 18.81 16.53 5.39
C ALA A 44 20.16 15.91 4.99
N THR A 45 21.20 16.09 5.82
CA THR A 45 22.54 15.56 5.58
C THR A 45 22.89 14.36 6.47
N ASN A 46 21.93 13.81 7.23
CA ASN A 46 22.17 12.70 8.15
C ASN A 46 21.83 11.35 7.48
N PRO A 47 22.83 10.47 7.24
CA PRO A 47 22.62 9.15 6.64
C PRO A 47 21.62 8.28 7.41
N ALA A 48 21.59 8.39 8.74
CA ALA A 48 20.66 7.62 9.58
C ALA A 48 19.20 8.02 9.33
N ALA A 49 18.95 9.28 9.02
CA ALA A 49 17.61 9.76 8.72
C ALA A 49 17.14 9.32 7.32
N PHE A 50 18.05 9.27 6.35
CA PHE A 50 17.78 8.67 5.04
C PHE A 50 17.45 7.18 5.18
N TRP A 51 18.22 6.42 5.96
CA TRP A 51 17.94 5.01 6.23
C TRP A 51 16.59 4.80 6.88
N ALA A 52 16.28 5.56 7.93
CA ALA A 52 15.02 5.44 8.64
C ALA A 52 13.81 5.76 7.75
N ALA A 53 13.87 6.85 6.97
CA ALA A 53 12.80 7.23 6.05
C ALA A 53 12.64 6.20 4.93
N GLY A 54 13.74 5.83 4.27
CA GLY A 54 13.74 4.86 3.18
C GLY A 54 13.25 3.49 3.62
N ALA A 55 13.69 3.00 4.78
CA ALA A 55 13.24 1.72 5.32
C ALA A 55 11.78 1.76 5.78
N ALA A 56 11.32 2.85 6.41
CA ALA A 56 9.93 3.01 6.83
C ALA A 56 8.97 3.02 5.63
N GLY A 57 9.26 3.82 4.60
CA GLY A 57 8.43 3.85 3.39
C GLY A 57 8.46 2.51 2.64
N GLY A 58 9.63 1.89 2.51
CA GLY A 58 9.74 0.58 1.86
C GLY A 58 8.99 -0.51 2.61
N ALA A 59 9.10 -0.57 3.94
CA ALA A 59 8.35 -1.52 4.76
C ALA A 59 6.84 -1.24 4.70
N ALA A 60 6.41 0.02 4.67
CA ALA A 60 5.02 0.37 4.46
C ALA A 60 4.49 -0.17 3.13
N LEU A 61 5.24 -0.01 2.03
CA LEU A 61 4.87 -0.56 0.72
C LEU A 61 4.77 -2.08 0.71
N VAL A 62 5.70 -2.78 1.36
CA VAL A 62 5.64 -4.24 1.52
C VAL A 62 4.35 -4.65 2.19
N LEU A 63 4.03 -4.04 3.34
CA LEU A 63 2.86 -4.40 4.12
C LEU A 63 1.55 -4.05 3.40
N GLN A 64 1.48 -2.87 2.78
CA GLN A 64 0.30 -2.43 2.03
C GLN A 64 0.09 -3.27 0.76
N GLY A 65 1.15 -3.59 0.01
CA GLY A 65 1.08 -4.46 -1.17
C GLY A 65 0.61 -5.87 -0.80
N LEU A 66 1.16 -6.44 0.28
CA LEU A 66 0.69 -7.71 0.83
C LEU A 66 -0.75 -7.63 1.38
N ALA A 67 -1.17 -6.47 1.90
CA ALA A 67 -2.55 -6.26 2.33
C ALA A 67 -3.51 -6.26 1.13
N VAL A 68 -3.18 -5.63 -0.01
CA VAL A 68 -3.99 -5.72 -1.25
C VAL A 68 -4.17 -7.17 -1.68
N VAL A 69 -3.07 -7.91 -1.78
CA VAL A 69 -3.08 -9.34 -2.14
C VAL A 69 -3.90 -10.15 -1.13
N GLY A 70 -3.70 -9.89 0.15
CA GLY A 70 -4.39 -10.57 1.23
C GLY A 70 -5.90 -10.30 1.23
N VAL A 71 -6.34 -9.06 0.96
CA VAL A 71 -7.77 -8.72 0.79
C VAL A 71 -8.35 -9.53 -0.37
N ALA A 72 -7.71 -9.50 -1.53
CA ALA A 72 -8.19 -10.24 -2.70
C ALA A 72 -8.34 -11.74 -2.39
N LEU A 73 -7.31 -12.35 -1.80
CA LEU A 73 -7.34 -13.77 -1.40
C LEU A 73 -8.41 -14.08 -0.34
N ARG A 74 -8.62 -13.18 0.63
CA ARG A 74 -9.60 -13.36 1.71
C ARG A 74 -11.02 -13.39 1.17
N TYR A 75 -11.31 -12.57 0.16
CA TYR A 75 -12.64 -12.45 -0.44
C TYR A 75 -12.81 -13.26 -1.73
N GLY A 76 -11.86 -14.16 -2.04
CA GLY A 76 -11.95 -15.03 -3.21
C GLY A 76 -11.93 -14.26 -4.54
N LEU A 77 -11.13 -13.20 -4.62
CA LEU A 77 -10.93 -12.39 -5.82
C LEU A 77 -9.58 -12.75 -6.49
N PRO A 78 -9.56 -13.05 -7.80
CA PRO A 78 -10.72 -13.16 -8.68
C PRO A 78 -11.59 -14.37 -8.37
N GLY A 79 -12.89 -14.27 -8.66
CA GLY A 79 -13.86 -15.34 -8.45
C GLY A 79 -13.51 -16.63 -9.23
N GLU A 80 -14.07 -17.76 -8.79
CA GLU A 80 -13.85 -19.08 -9.39
C GLU A 80 -14.52 -19.26 -10.76
N GLU A 81 -15.36 -18.30 -11.18
CA GLU A 81 -16.01 -18.37 -12.49
C GLU A 81 -14.98 -18.34 -13.63
N PRO A 82 -15.03 -19.32 -14.55
CA PRO A 82 -14.09 -19.34 -15.66
C PRO A 82 -14.28 -18.07 -16.51
N PRO A 83 -13.21 -17.28 -16.72
CA PRO A 83 -13.31 -16.06 -17.53
C PRO A 83 -13.80 -16.42 -18.92
N ARG A 84 -14.79 -15.67 -19.42
CA ARG A 84 -15.14 -15.73 -20.84
C ARG A 84 -13.93 -15.24 -21.63
N PHE A 85 -13.64 -15.86 -22.79
CA PHE A 85 -12.50 -15.46 -23.60
C PHE A 85 -12.61 -13.95 -23.93
N GLY A 86 -11.62 -13.15 -23.53
CA GLY A 86 -11.62 -11.70 -23.69
C GLY A 86 -12.18 -10.86 -22.52
N THR A 87 -12.65 -11.44 -21.41
CA THR A 87 -13.04 -10.66 -20.21
C THR A 87 -11.83 -10.26 -19.38
N VAL A 88 -11.65 -8.96 -19.17
CA VAL A 88 -10.67 -8.38 -18.25
C VAL A 88 -11.17 -8.58 -16.82
N ILE A 89 -10.35 -9.22 -15.98
CA ILE A 89 -10.61 -9.42 -14.55
C ILE A 89 -9.73 -8.44 -13.77
N PRO A 90 -10.27 -7.30 -13.31
CA PRO A 90 -9.48 -6.21 -12.74
C PRO A 90 -8.64 -6.64 -11.54
N SER A 91 -9.16 -7.48 -10.65
CA SER A 91 -8.45 -7.93 -9.44
C SER A 91 -7.19 -8.73 -9.74
N ARG A 92 -7.08 -9.42 -10.89
CA ARG A 92 -5.84 -10.11 -11.28
C ARG A 92 -4.70 -9.13 -11.47
N TYR A 93 -4.98 -8.03 -12.18
CA TYR A 93 -4.04 -6.92 -12.34
C TYR A 93 -3.81 -6.22 -11.01
N GLY A 94 -4.86 -6.07 -10.19
CA GLY A 94 -4.75 -5.47 -8.87
C GLY A 94 -3.83 -6.25 -7.91
N VAL A 95 -3.96 -7.57 -7.88
CA VAL A 95 -3.10 -8.49 -7.11
C VAL A 95 -1.67 -8.46 -7.65
N ALA A 96 -1.49 -8.47 -8.97
CA ALA A 96 -0.16 -8.35 -9.58
C ALA A 96 0.51 -7.02 -9.19
N MET A 97 -0.23 -5.90 -9.25
CA MET A 97 0.27 -4.60 -8.81
C MET A 97 0.58 -4.57 -7.31
N GLY A 98 -0.22 -5.24 -6.46
CA GLY A 98 0.07 -5.39 -5.04
C GLY A 98 1.37 -6.15 -4.77
N TRP A 99 1.63 -7.25 -5.50
CA TRP A 99 2.90 -7.97 -5.41
C TRP A 99 4.09 -7.15 -5.90
N ILE A 100 3.95 -6.47 -7.04
CA ILE A 100 5.02 -5.63 -7.59
C ILE A 100 5.28 -4.43 -6.66
N GLY A 101 4.24 -3.83 -6.06
CA GLY A 101 4.36 -2.78 -5.06
C GLY A 101 5.10 -3.27 -3.81
N ALA A 102 4.83 -4.49 -3.35
CA ALA A 102 5.58 -5.09 -2.24
C ALA A 102 7.05 -5.35 -2.60
N LEU A 103 7.33 -5.82 -3.83
CA LEU A 103 8.70 -5.98 -4.32
C LEU A 103 9.43 -4.64 -4.40
N ALA A 104 8.76 -3.60 -4.90
CA ALA A 104 9.29 -2.24 -4.92
C ALA A 104 9.62 -1.75 -3.49
N GLY A 105 8.79 -2.08 -2.50
CA GLY A 105 9.06 -1.82 -1.09
C GLY A 105 10.32 -2.51 -0.57
N LEU A 106 10.53 -3.79 -0.90
CA LEU A 106 11.76 -4.52 -0.55
C LEU A 106 13.00 -3.88 -1.18
N LEU A 107 12.90 -3.50 -2.46
CA LEU A 107 13.97 -2.80 -3.16
C LEU A 107 14.23 -1.41 -2.58
N ALA A 108 13.20 -0.69 -2.13
CA ALA A 108 13.32 0.57 -1.42
C ALA A 108 14.11 0.38 -0.10
N ILE A 109 13.81 -0.65 0.69
CA ILE A 109 14.58 -0.96 1.91
C ILE A 109 16.05 -1.24 1.55
N ALA A 110 16.30 -2.10 0.56
CA ALA A 110 17.67 -2.46 0.17
C ALA A 110 18.48 -1.25 -0.30
N THR A 111 17.89 -0.40 -1.15
CA THR A 111 18.51 0.83 -1.65
C THR A 111 18.70 1.87 -0.55
N ALA A 112 17.81 1.95 0.45
CA ALA A 112 17.99 2.80 1.62
C ALA A 112 19.21 2.36 2.44
N LEU A 113 19.32 1.06 2.74
CA LEU A 113 20.44 0.49 3.49
C LEU A 113 21.80 0.66 2.78
N LEU A 114 21.78 0.70 1.45
CA LEU A 114 22.97 0.96 0.63
C LEU A 114 23.22 2.45 0.37
N SER A 115 22.43 3.35 0.97
CA SER A 115 22.54 4.81 0.78
C SER A 115 22.40 5.26 -0.69
N LEU A 116 21.58 4.55 -1.47
CA LEU A 116 21.32 4.83 -2.88
C LEU A 116 20.08 5.72 -3.01
N GLU A 117 20.26 7.04 -2.95
CA GLU A 117 19.17 8.03 -2.95
C GLU A 117 18.26 7.94 -4.18
N LEU A 118 18.84 8.00 -5.39
CA LEU A 118 18.06 8.02 -6.63
C LEU A 118 17.27 6.72 -6.83
N PRO A 119 17.87 5.52 -6.68
CA PRO A 119 17.13 4.27 -6.73
C PRO A 119 16.07 4.15 -5.63
N ASN A 120 16.34 4.61 -4.40
CA ASN A 120 15.36 4.56 -3.32
C ASN A 120 14.10 5.37 -3.66
N ASN A 121 14.27 6.62 -4.08
CA ASN A 121 13.16 7.49 -4.45
C ASN A 121 12.35 6.90 -5.62
N ALA A 122 13.03 6.32 -6.62
CA ALA A 122 12.37 5.66 -7.75
C ALA A 122 11.53 4.44 -7.30
N MET A 123 12.07 3.57 -6.43
CA MET A 123 11.36 2.40 -5.92
C MET A 123 10.17 2.79 -5.03
N GLN A 124 10.34 3.81 -4.19
CA GLN A 124 9.26 4.35 -3.35
C GLN A 124 8.12 4.89 -4.20
N LEU A 125 8.42 5.73 -5.20
CA LEU A 125 7.43 6.30 -6.10
C LEU A 125 6.71 5.20 -6.90
N PHE A 126 7.48 4.24 -7.44
CA PHE A 126 6.93 3.13 -8.21
C PHE A 126 5.94 2.29 -7.38
N GLY A 127 6.33 1.90 -6.17
CA GLY A 127 5.44 1.19 -5.26
C GLY A 127 4.25 2.03 -4.80
N ALA A 128 4.46 3.33 -4.56
CA ALA A 128 3.42 4.28 -4.17
C ALA A 128 2.36 4.50 -5.27
N VAL A 129 2.69 4.24 -6.54
CA VAL A 129 1.73 4.24 -7.66
C VAL A 129 1.01 2.90 -7.76
N LEU A 130 1.77 1.80 -7.74
CA LEU A 130 1.20 0.47 -7.98
C LEU A 130 0.28 -0.01 -6.86
N THR A 131 0.62 0.25 -5.60
CA THR A 131 -0.19 -0.22 -4.47
C THR A 131 -1.60 0.41 -4.46
N PRO A 132 -1.78 1.74 -4.61
CA PRO A 132 -3.09 2.36 -4.74
C PRO A 132 -3.87 1.92 -5.98
N LEU A 133 -3.23 1.85 -7.15
CA LEU A 133 -3.88 1.34 -8.36
C LEU A 133 -4.33 -0.11 -8.18
N GLY A 134 -3.49 -0.93 -7.55
CA GLY A 134 -3.81 -2.31 -7.22
C GLY A 134 -5.04 -2.42 -6.32
N ALA A 135 -5.10 -1.59 -5.28
CA ALA A 135 -6.24 -1.49 -4.39
C ALA A 135 -7.53 -1.07 -5.14
N MET A 136 -7.47 -0.08 -6.02
CA MET A 136 -8.62 0.32 -6.84
C MET A 136 -9.11 -0.81 -7.73
N LEU A 137 -8.21 -1.52 -8.42
CA LEU A 137 -8.59 -2.60 -9.33
C LEU A 137 -9.23 -3.78 -8.59
N VAL A 138 -8.73 -4.13 -7.40
CA VAL A 138 -9.39 -5.11 -6.53
C VAL A 138 -10.75 -4.58 -6.06
N ALA A 139 -10.88 -3.28 -5.81
CA ALA A 139 -12.13 -2.66 -5.37
C ALA A 139 -13.21 -2.70 -6.45
N VAL A 140 -12.85 -2.44 -7.71
CA VAL A 140 -13.76 -2.51 -8.85
C VAL A 140 -14.41 -3.89 -8.95
N GLU A 141 -13.61 -4.95 -8.82
CA GLU A 141 -14.15 -6.30 -8.87
C GLU A 141 -14.94 -6.67 -7.60
N ALA A 142 -14.46 -6.23 -6.43
CA ALA A 142 -15.17 -6.43 -5.18
C ALA A 142 -16.57 -5.80 -5.19
N ASN A 143 -16.74 -4.67 -5.87
CA ASN A 143 -18.04 -3.99 -6.00
C ASN A 143 -19.07 -4.82 -6.77
N GLY A 144 -18.62 -5.72 -7.66
CA GLY A 144 -19.48 -6.64 -8.40
C GLY A 144 -19.75 -7.97 -7.70
N SER A 145 -19.19 -8.19 -6.51
CA SER A 145 -19.29 -9.46 -5.77
C SER A 145 -20.22 -9.34 -4.56
N GLU A 146 -21.16 -10.28 -4.41
CA GLU A 146 -22.04 -10.35 -3.23
C GLU A 146 -21.28 -10.52 -1.92
N GLN A 147 -20.14 -11.21 -1.95
CA GLN A 147 -19.31 -11.46 -0.76
C GLN A 147 -18.36 -10.30 -0.44
N ALA A 148 -17.86 -9.59 -1.47
CA ALA A 148 -16.80 -8.59 -1.32
C ALA A 148 -17.29 -7.13 -1.40
N TYR A 149 -18.55 -6.88 -1.73
CA TYR A 149 -19.11 -5.53 -1.90
C TYR A 149 -18.83 -4.60 -0.69
N ARG A 150 -18.88 -5.14 0.53
CA ARG A 150 -18.64 -4.38 1.77
C ARG A 150 -17.23 -3.80 1.87
N ILE A 151 -16.24 -4.40 1.21
CA ILE A 151 -14.85 -3.91 1.22
C ILE A 151 -14.51 -3.02 0.02
N ALA A 152 -15.37 -2.95 -1.00
CA ALA A 152 -15.10 -2.20 -2.22
C ALA A 152 -14.92 -0.69 -1.95
N GLY A 153 -15.86 -0.07 -1.21
CA GLY A 153 -15.78 1.35 -0.87
C GLY A 153 -14.51 1.72 -0.09
N PRO A 154 -14.21 1.06 1.04
CA PRO A 154 -12.98 1.29 1.79
C PRO A 154 -11.70 1.08 0.98
N LEU A 155 -11.64 0.04 0.14
CA LEU A 155 -10.47 -0.27 -0.67
C LEU A 155 -10.27 0.76 -1.79
N PHE A 156 -11.36 1.21 -2.41
CA PHE A 156 -11.34 2.30 -3.39
C PHE A 156 -10.88 3.61 -2.76
N LEU A 157 -11.37 3.94 -1.55
CA LEU A 157 -10.97 5.15 -0.82
C LEU A 157 -9.45 5.17 -0.56
N VAL A 158 -8.89 4.05 -0.11
CA VAL A 158 -7.44 3.90 0.09
C VAL A 158 -6.70 4.16 -1.22
N GLY A 159 -7.14 3.55 -2.32
CA GLY A 159 -6.58 3.79 -3.65
C GLY A 159 -6.65 5.27 -4.04
N ALA A 160 -7.82 5.89 -3.91
CA ALA A 160 -8.07 7.27 -4.30
C ALA A 160 -7.20 8.25 -3.51
N LEU A 161 -7.12 8.07 -2.19
CA LEU A 161 -6.27 8.90 -1.34
C LEU A 161 -4.78 8.71 -1.63
N GLY A 162 -4.35 7.51 -2.02
CA GLY A 162 -2.99 7.27 -2.50
C GLY A 162 -2.67 8.07 -3.77
N MET A 163 -3.59 8.08 -4.74
CA MET A 163 -3.45 8.88 -5.97
C MET A 163 -3.48 10.38 -5.70
N VAL A 164 -4.32 10.84 -4.77
CA VAL A 164 -4.33 12.24 -4.32
C VAL A 164 -3.00 12.61 -3.64
N GLY A 165 -2.44 11.72 -2.83
CA GLY A 165 -1.12 11.91 -2.21
C GLY A 165 0.00 12.04 -3.24
N LEU A 166 -0.07 11.28 -4.34
CA LEU A 166 0.87 11.41 -5.47
C LEU A 166 0.68 12.71 -6.24
N LEU A 167 -0.57 13.12 -6.47
CA LEU A 167 -0.86 14.40 -7.10
C LEU A 167 -0.32 15.55 -6.25
N ALA A 168 -0.51 15.51 -4.93
CA ALA A 168 0.04 16.49 -4.01
C ALA A 168 1.57 16.54 -4.09
N GLN A 169 2.26 15.38 -4.14
CA GLN A 169 3.71 15.31 -4.34
C GLN A 169 4.14 15.92 -5.69
N ALA A 170 3.41 15.65 -6.77
CA ALA A 170 3.70 16.18 -8.10
C ALA A 170 3.52 17.71 -8.19
N LEU A 171 2.67 18.29 -7.34
CA LEU A 171 2.44 19.74 -7.28
C LEU A 171 3.49 20.48 -6.43
N LEU A 172 4.38 19.79 -5.70
CA LEU A 172 5.46 20.41 -4.91
C LEU A 172 6.28 21.46 -5.66
N PRO A 173 6.74 21.20 -6.91
CA PRO A 173 7.56 22.17 -7.64
C PRO A 173 6.80 23.44 -8.04
N LEU A 174 5.46 23.39 -8.05
CA LEU A 174 4.59 24.49 -8.51
C LEU A 174 4.13 25.40 -7.36
N ALA A 175 4.18 24.94 -6.11
CA ALA A 175 3.67 25.66 -4.93
C ALA A 175 4.73 25.71 -3.80
N SER A 176 5.82 26.43 -4.05
CA SER A 176 6.98 26.54 -3.14
C SER A 176 6.67 27.09 -1.74
N TRP A 177 5.55 27.81 -1.56
CA TRP A 177 5.18 28.47 -0.31
C TRP A 177 4.33 27.60 0.66
N MET A 178 3.87 26.43 0.23
CA MET A 178 3.06 25.48 1.04
C MET A 178 3.63 24.05 1.10
N ALA A 179 4.77 23.81 0.47
CA ALA A 179 5.06 22.50 -0.13
C ALA A 179 5.17 21.30 0.85
N PRO A 180 5.99 21.32 1.93
CA PRO A 180 6.28 20.08 2.68
C PRO A 180 5.13 19.61 3.58
N VAL A 181 4.41 20.56 4.19
CA VAL A 181 3.41 20.26 5.23
C VAL A 181 2.13 19.68 4.61
N TYR A 182 1.64 20.25 3.51
CA TYR A 182 0.42 19.77 2.87
C TYR A 182 0.60 18.43 2.17
N VAL A 183 1.77 18.19 1.58
CA VAL A 183 2.10 16.89 1.01
C VAL A 183 2.18 15.82 2.07
N ALA A 184 2.87 16.09 3.17
CA ALA A 184 2.93 15.13 4.25
C ALA A 184 1.59 14.93 4.95
N LEU A 185 0.73 15.95 5.01
CA LEU A 185 -0.65 15.80 5.46
C LEU A 185 -1.43 14.85 4.53
N ALA A 186 -1.33 15.03 3.20
CA ALA A 186 -1.97 14.15 2.23
C ALA A 186 -1.46 12.69 2.35
N MET A 187 -0.14 12.53 2.54
CA MET A 187 0.46 11.21 2.76
C MET A 187 0.03 10.60 4.10
N ALA A 188 -0.09 11.39 5.17
CA ALA A 188 -0.60 10.93 6.45
C ALA A 188 -2.07 10.50 6.34
N VAL A 189 -2.91 11.25 5.63
CA VAL A 189 -4.32 10.89 5.37
C VAL A 189 -4.40 9.56 4.61
N TYR A 190 -3.53 9.33 3.63
CA TYR A 190 -3.43 8.03 2.96
C TYR A 190 -3.03 6.90 3.95
N GLY A 191 -2.07 7.14 4.84
CA GLY A 191 -1.73 6.20 5.92
C GLY A 191 -2.90 5.91 6.87
N PHE A 192 -3.68 6.92 7.24
CA PHE A 192 -4.89 6.76 8.06
C PHE A 192 -5.97 5.95 7.33
N ALA A 193 -6.10 6.09 6.01
CA ALA A 193 -7.04 5.29 5.22
C ALA A 193 -6.70 3.79 5.32
N TRP A 194 -5.41 3.43 5.27
CA TRP A 194 -4.94 2.06 5.48
C TRP A 194 -5.23 1.55 6.89
N VAL A 195 -4.98 2.36 7.92
CA VAL A 195 -5.31 2.00 9.31
C VAL A 195 -6.81 1.77 9.47
N ARG A 196 -7.64 2.63 8.86
CA ARG A 196 -9.10 2.50 8.90
C ARG A 196 -9.57 1.24 8.18
N LEU A 197 -9.04 0.96 7.00
CA LEU A 197 -9.32 -0.27 6.27
C LEU A 197 -8.95 -1.50 7.12
N GLY A 198 -7.75 -1.52 7.70
CA GLY A 198 -7.31 -2.63 8.54
C GLY A 198 -8.18 -2.82 9.79
N SER A 199 -8.62 -1.74 10.42
CA SER A 199 -9.60 -1.79 11.51
C SER A 199 -10.93 -2.41 11.07
N LEU A 200 -11.48 -2.01 9.91
CA LEU A 200 -12.70 -2.60 9.36
C LEU A 200 -12.53 -4.10 9.05
N LEU A 201 -11.37 -4.49 8.53
CA LEU A 201 -11.03 -5.89 8.25
C LEU A 201 -10.88 -6.72 9.53
N ALA A 202 -10.44 -6.12 10.64
CA ALA A 202 -10.36 -6.75 11.95
C ALA A 202 -11.75 -6.94 12.58
N THR A 203 -12.64 -5.95 12.48
CA THR A 203 -13.99 -6.05 13.04
C THR A 203 -14.89 -7.01 12.27
N THR A 204 -14.70 -7.15 10.95
CA THR A 204 -15.40 -8.18 10.15
C THR A 204 -15.00 -9.62 10.50
N PHE A 205 -13.97 -9.83 11.33
CA PHE A 205 -13.66 -11.14 11.93
C PHE A 205 -14.39 -11.41 13.25
N ALA A 206 -15.00 -10.40 13.88
CA ALA A 206 -15.72 -10.61 15.15
C ALA A 206 -17.12 -11.24 14.95
N GLU A 207 -17.61 -11.30 13.71
CA GLU A 207 -18.95 -11.79 13.35
C GLU A 207 -18.95 -13.18 12.68
N VAL A 208 -17.81 -13.90 12.65
CA VAL A 208 -17.71 -15.28 12.10
C VAL A 208 -17.27 -16.27 13.17
#